data_AF-A0A9P5HKQ0-F1
#
_entry.id   AF-A0A9P5HKQ0-F1
#
_cell.length_a   1.000
_cell.length_b   1.000
_cell.length_c   1.000
_cell.angle_alpha   90.00
_cell.angle_beta   90.00
_cell.angle_gamma   90.00
#
_symmetry.space_group_name_H-M   'P 1'
#
loop_
_entity.id
_entity.type
_entity.pdbx_description
1 polymer ?
#
loop_
_entity_poly.entity_id
_entity_poly.type
_entity_poly.pdbx_seq_one_letter_code
_entity_poly.pdbx_strand_id
1 'polypeptide(L)'
;MPADKFLLAVTNPLPPPHPPSDAATGSQNSVFVSRQAMETKFASTMMDVLDICVASLRNPDPTSPDPAGHRCGFHFLYTSVTGNLGSLQPADTAISPGFRSALMLWNARTLTTQQSMDTVYRLGPNSYFSESSYVMHNWTARYWGQKAYEQLLAVKKAHDPGNHFWCHHCVGDDPDDAYGLI
;
A
#
# COMPACT_ATOMS: atom_id res chain seq x y z
N MET A 1 9.64 41.08 -4.01
CA MET A 1 10.09 39.88 -4.76
C MET A 1 8.87 39.36 -5.51
N PRO A 2 8.93 39.11 -6.83
CA PRO A 2 7.78 38.56 -7.57
C PRO A 2 7.49 37.15 -7.04
N ALA A 3 6.21 36.81 -6.88
CA ALA A 3 5.76 35.55 -6.27
C ALA A 3 6.07 34.30 -7.13
N ASP A 4 6.56 34.48 -8.36
CA ASP A 4 6.61 33.41 -9.34
C ASP A 4 8.06 33.13 -9.75
N LYS A 5 8.63 32.07 -9.17
CA LYS A 5 9.60 31.13 -9.76
C LYS A 5 10.46 30.49 -8.66
N PHE A 6 9.85 29.63 -7.84
CA PHE A 6 10.60 28.43 -7.48
C PHE A 6 10.67 27.60 -8.76
N LEU A 7 11.78 27.72 -9.49
CA LEU A 7 12.12 26.75 -10.53
C LEU A 7 12.25 25.41 -9.82
N LEU A 8 11.19 24.58 -9.89
CA LEU A 8 11.28 23.19 -9.50
C LEU A 8 12.29 22.56 -10.47
N ALA A 9 13.54 22.45 -10.04
CA ALA A 9 14.47 21.57 -10.70
C ALA A 9 13.84 20.18 -10.66
N VAL A 10 13.45 19.65 -11.82
CA VAL A 10 12.92 18.30 -11.94
C VAL A 10 14.10 17.35 -11.80
N THR A 11 14.57 17.17 -10.56
CA THR A 11 15.66 16.27 -10.21
C THR A 11 15.25 14.81 -10.23
N ASN A 12 13.97 14.53 -10.45
CA ASN A 12 13.41 13.19 -10.58
C ASN A 12 12.28 13.21 -11.62
N PRO A 13 12.58 13.06 -12.93
CA PRO A 13 11.53 12.98 -13.94
C PRO A 13 10.61 11.81 -13.60
N LEU A 14 9.30 12.05 -13.62
CA LEU A 14 8.34 10.96 -13.47
C LEU A 14 8.60 9.94 -14.57
N PRO A 15 8.63 8.64 -14.26
CA PRO A 15 8.78 7.62 -15.29
C PRO A 15 7.65 7.73 -16.31
N PRO A 16 7.86 7.28 -17.56
CA PRO A 16 6.82 7.23 -18.57
C PRO A 16 5.56 6.55 -18.00
N PRO A 17 4.36 7.03 -18.32
CA PRO A 17 3.14 6.37 -17.91
C PRO A 17 3.15 4.92 -18.39
N HIS A 18 2.96 3.99 -17.46
CA HIS A 18 2.75 2.58 -17.76
C HIS A 18 1.37 2.18 -17.27
N PRO A 19 0.68 1.24 -17.94
CA PRO A 19 -0.58 0.74 -17.44
C PRO A 19 -0.40 0.09 -16.06
N PRO A 20 -1.41 0.16 -15.18
CA PRO A 20 -1.45 -0.64 -13.96
C PRO A 20 -1.23 -2.12 -14.28
N SER A 21 -0.30 -2.77 -13.59
CA SER A 21 -0.05 -4.20 -13.75
C SER A 21 0.49 -4.83 -12.47
N ASP A 22 0.44 -6.16 -12.39
CA ASP A 22 1.08 -6.89 -11.29
C ASP A 22 2.61 -6.70 -11.25
N ALA A 23 3.23 -6.34 -12.38
CA ALA A 23 4.68 -6.10 -12.43
C ALA A 23 5.07 -4.68 -11.97
N ALA A 24 4.14 -3.73 -12.07
CA ALA A 24 4.29 -2.34 -11.67
C ALA A 24 3.00 -1.86 -10.99
N THR A 25 2.88 -2.14 -9.69
CA THR A 25 1.61 -1.99 -8.96
C THR A 25 1.21 -0.53 -8.71
N GLY A 26 2.06 0.44 -9.05
CA GLY A 26 1.89 1.85 -8.70
C GLY A 26 1.97 2.11 -7.18
N SER A 27 2.26 3.36 -6.81
CA SER A 27 2.28 3.80 -5.40
C SER A 27 3.23 2.98 -4.49
N GLN A 28 2.78 2.57 -3.30
CA GLN A 28 3.55 1.98 -2.20
C GLN A 28 2.90 0.67 -1.71
N ASN A 29 3.61 -0.45 -1.76
CA ASN A 29 3.17 -1.70 -1.14
C ASN A 29 3.25 -1.54 0.38
N SER A 30 2.12 -1.34 1.06
CA SER A 30 2.08 -1.09 2.49
C SER A 30 1.61 -2.27 3.32
N VAL A 31 2.14 -2.42 4.52
CA VAL A 31 1.72 -3.45 5.47
C VAL A 31 1.78 -2.96 6.91
N PHE A 32 0.73 -3.25 7.66
CA PHE A 32 0.73 -3.09 9.10
C PHE A 32 1.54 -4.20 9.77
N VAL A 33 2.59 -3.83 10.50
CA VAL A 33 3.49 -4.73 11.20
C VAL A 33 3.13 -4.76 12.69
N SER A 34 2.66 -5.91 13.17
CA SER A 34 2.33 -6.13 14.58
C SER A 34 3.60 -6.22 15.45
N ARG A 35 3.43 -6.13 16.77
CA ARG A 35 4.53 -6.37 17.74
C ARG A 35 5.21 -7.73 17.51
N GLN A 36 4.42 -8.79 17.39
CA GLN A 36 4.93 -10.13 17.15
C GLN A 36 5.70 -10.20 15.82
N ALA A 37 5.17 -9.61 14.74
CA ALA A 37 5.83 -9.62 13.44
C ALA A 37 7.13 -8.81 13.47
N MET A 38 7.15 -7.69 14.19
CA MET A 38 8.37 -6.90 14.43
C MET A 38 9.47 -7.74 15.07
N GLU A 39 9.13 -8.51 16.11
CA GLU A 39 10.09 -9.32 16.88
C GLU A 39 10.56 -10.58 16.15
N THR A 40 9.72 -11.15 15.28
CA THR A 40 9.95 -12.51 14.73
C THR A 40 10.24 -12.56 13.24
N LYS A 41 9.80 -11.57 12.45
CA LYS A 41 9.78 -11.67 10.98
C LYS A 41 10.27 -10.41 10.25
N PHE A 42 10.19 -9.24 10.88
CA PHE A 42 10.44 -7.98 10.18
C PHE A 42 11.87 -7.90 9.62
N ALA A 43 12.88 -8.20 10.43
CA ALA A 43 14.28 -8.12 10.00
C ALA A 43 14.58 -9.05 8.82
N SER A 44 14.15 -10.33 8.88
CA SER A 44 14.34 -11.27 7.77
C SER A 44 13.58 -10.82 6.51
N THR A 45 12.35 -10.31 6.66
CA THR A 45 11.57 -9.84 5.51
C THR A 45 12.19 -8.59 4.88
N MET A 46 12.79 -7.69 5.67
CA MET A 46 13.56 -6.56 5.15
C MET A 46 14.76 -7.03 4.34
N MET A 47 15.46 -8.07 4.81
CA MET A 47 16.57 -8.67 4.04
C MET A 47 16.08 -9.31 2.74
N ASP A 48 14.96 -10.03 2.74
CA ASP A 48 14.36 -10.59 1.53
C ASP A 48 14.05 -9.50 0.49
N VAL A 49 13.55 -8.34 0.93
CA VAL A 49 13.29 -7.19 0.06
C VAL A 49 14.59 -6.54 -0.43
N LEU A 50 15.63 -6.49 0.41
CA LEU A 50 16.95 -5.99 0.03
C LEU A 50 17.61 -6.89 -1.02
N ASP A 51 17.43 -8.21 -0.92
CA ASP A 51 17.92 -9.17 -1.90
C ASP A 51 17.26 -8.97 -3.28
N ILE A 52 15.97 -8.59 -3.33
CA ILE A 52 15.30 -8.19 -4.58
C ILE A 52 15.99 -6.97 -5.19
N CYS A 53 16.29 -5.95 -4.40
CA CYS A 53 17.03 -4.78 -4.86
C CYS A 53 18.42 -5.19 -5.39
N VAL A 54 19.21 -5.94 -4.64
CA VAL A 54 20.55 -6.40 -5.06
C VAL A 54 20.50 -7.24 -6.33
N ALA A 55 19.51 -8.12 -6.47
CA ALA A 55 19.30 -8.92 -7.67
C ALA A 55 19.02 -8.02 -8.89
N SER A 56 18.15 -7.02 -8.74
CA SER A 56 17.80 -6.08 -9.82
C SER A 56 18.94 -5.14 -10.21
N LEU A 57 19.86 -4.81 -9.29
CA LEU A 57 21.08 -4.06 -9.60
C LEU A 57 22.04 -4.85 -10.49
N ARG A 58 22.07 -6.18 -10.34
CA ARG A 58 22.92 -7.08 -11.15
C ARG A 58 22.26 -7.42 -12.48
N ASN A 59 20.95 -7.63 -12.46
CA ASN A 59 20.14 -8.01 -13.61
C ASN A 59 18.89 -7.11 -13.63
N PRO A 60 18.93 -5.96 -14.34
CA PRO A 60 17.80 -5.04 -14.41
C PRO A 60 16.51 -5.74 -14.82
N ASP A 61 15.43 -5.45 -14.10
CA ASP A 61 14.09 -5.94 -14.39
C ASP A 61 13.41 -4.98 -15.37
N PRO A 62 13.17 -5.38 -16.63
CA PRO A 62 12.54 -4.52 -17.63
C PRO A 62 11.10 -4.15 -17.31
N THR A 63 10.49 -4.81 -16.32
CA THR A 63 9.13 -4.53 -15.85
C THR A 63 9.10 -3.62 -14.62
N SER A 64 10.26 -3.23 -14.08
CA SER A 64 10.33 -2.26 -12.99
C SER A 64 9.86 -0.87 -13.45
N PRO A 65 9.12 -0.12 -12.61
CA PRO A 65 8.80 1.28 -12.89
C PRO A 65 10.02 2.23 -12.77
N ASP A 66 11.14 1.76 -12.24
CA ASP A 66 12.40 2.52 -12.21
C ASP A 66 13.02 2.58 -13.62
N PRO A 67 13.47 3.75 -14.11
CA PRO A 67 14.04 3.88 -15.46
C PRO A 67 15.27 3.02 -15.74
N ALA A 68 16.02 2.62 -14.71
CA ALA A 68 17.19 1.76 -14.84
C ALA A 68 16.86 0.27 -14.59
N GLY A 69 15.57 -0.07 -14.43
CA GLY A 69 15.13 -1.45 -14.19
C GLY A 69 15.38 -1.94 -12.76
N HIS A 70 15.75 -1.05 -11.83
CA HIS A 70 16.03 -1.44 -10.45
C HIS A 70 14.75 -1.57 -9.63
N ARG A 71 14.73 -2.49 -8.67
CA ARG A 71 13.69 -2.61 -7.65
C ARG A 71 14.22 -2.16 -6.28
N CYS A 72 14.98 -1.07 -6.31
CA CYS A 72 15.59 -0.43 -5.13
C CYS A 72 14.78 0.80 -4.72
N GLY A 73 13.51 0.57 -4.40
CA GLY A 73 12.60 1.63 -3.97
C GLY A 73 12.96 2.22 -2.61
N PHE A 74 12.49 3.44 -2.36
CA PHE A 74 12.49 4.00 -1.02
C PHE A 74 11.44 3.32 -0.14
N HIS A 75 11.75 3.24 1.14
CA HIS A 75 10.87 2.67 2.15
C HIS A 75 10.51 3.73 3.18
N PHE A 76 9.24 3.75 3.61
CA PHE A 76 8.80 4.54 4.76
C PHE A 76 8.38 3.62 5.89
N LEU A 77 8.81 3.97 7.10
CA LEU A 77 8.48 3.27 8.33
C LEU A 77 7.79 4.28 9.25
N TYR A 78 6.47 4.16 9.40
CA TYR A 78 5.71 5.02 10.29
C TYR A 78 5.40 4.30 11.59
N THR A 79 5.76 4.90 12.72
CA THR A 79 5.54 4.32 14.06
C THR A 79 4.38 4.98 14.81
N SER A 80 3.82 6.06 14.27
CA SER A 80 2.67 6.78 14.83
C SER A 80 1.34 6.08 14.52
N VAL A 81 1.24 4.80 14.90
CA VAL A 81 0.05 3.96 14.74
C VAL A 81 -0.47 3.48 16.10
N THR A 82 -1.75 3.13 16.18
CA THR A 82 -2.47 2.95 17.46
C THR A 82 -2.32 1.57 18.12
N GLY A 83 -1.44 0.70 17.63
CA GLY A 83 -1.27 -0.65 18.21
C GLY A 83 -0.27 -0.73 19.36
N ASN A 84 0.32 0.39 19.79
CA ASN A 84 1.17 0.41 20.97
C ASN A 84 0.33 0.29 22.26
N LEU A 85 0.94 -0.25 23.32
CA LEU A 85 0.26 -0.47 24.60
C LEU A 85 -0.24 0.86 25.18
N GLY A 86 -1.50 0.89 25.62
CA GLY A 86 -2.13 2.08 26.19
C GLY A 86 -2.62 3.12 25.17
N SER A 87 -2.49 2.86 23.86
CA SER A 87 -3.06 3.74 22.84
C SER A 87 -4.59 3.75 22.90
N LEU A 88 -5.21 4.91 22.70
CA LEU A 88 -6.66 5.02 22.59
C LEU A 88 -7.15 4.28 21.34
N GLN A 89 -8.15 3.43 21.49
CA GLN A 89 -8.75 2.66 20.39
C GLN A 89 -10.29 2.74 20.46
N PRO A 90 -10.90 3.81 19.90
CA PRO A 90 -12.36 3.96 19.91
C PRO A 90 -13.02 2.84 19.09
N ALA A 91 -14.04 2.18 19.66
CA ALA A 91 -14.69 1.03 19.04
C ALA A 91 -15.70 1.43 17.94
N ASP A 92 -16.18 2.66 17.98
CA ASP A 92 -17.18 3.28 17.11
C ASP A 92 -16.54 3.92 15.86
N THR A 93 -15.54 3.25 15.27
CA THR A 93 -14.84 3.75 14.08
C THR A 93 -14.64 2.64 13.07
N ALA A 94 -14.60 3.00 11.79
CA ALA A 94 -14.37 2.08 10.68
C ALA A 94 -12.88 1.86 10.34
N ILE A 95 -11.98 2.21 11.26
CA ILE A 95 -10.54 2.09 11.03
C ILE A 95 -10.14 0.61 10.86
N SER A 96 -9.22 0.35 9.93
CA SER A 96 -8.71 -1.00 9.67
C SER A 96 -8.30 -1.73 10.96
N PRO A 97 -8.63 -3.03 11.12
CA PRO A 97 -8.15 -3.83 12.25
C PRO A 97 -6.63 -3.82 12.40
N GLY A 98 -5.88 -3.60 11.32
CA GLY A 98 -4.41 -3.47 11.34
C GLY A 98 -3.93 -2.39 12.32
N PHE A 99 -4.59 -1.23 12.37
CA PHE A 99 -4.23 -0.13 13.28
C PHE A 99 -4.34 -0.50 14.76
N ARG A 100 -5.14 -1.51 15.12
CA ARG A 100 -5.34 -1.93 16.52
C ARG A 100 -4.17 -2.72 17.09
N SER A 101 -3.37 -3.35 16.23
CA SER A 101 -2.26 -4.22 16.66
C SER A 101 -0.89 -3.83 16.09
N ALA A 102 -0.85 -2.93 15.10
CA ALA A 102 0.38 -2.49 14.47
C ALA A 102 1.23 -1.60 15.39
N LEU A 103 2.53 -1.87 15.46
CA LEU A 103 3.52 -0.91 15.98
C LEU A 103 4.12 -0.04 14.88
N MET A 104 4.01 -0.50 13.64
CA MET A 104 4.57 0.18 12.49
C MET A 104 3.74 -0.08 11.23
N LEU A 105 3.67 0.92 10.35
CA LEU A 105 3.32 0.76 8.94
C LEU A 105 4.61 0.77 8.12
N TRP A 106 4.84 -0.26 7.32
CA TRP A 106 5.95 -0.30 6.38
C TRP A 106 5.43 -0.16 4.97
N ASN A 107 5.90 0.88 4.28
CA ASN A 107 5.68 1.10 2.86
C ASN A 107 6.95 0.73 2.10
N ALA A 108 6.87 -0.24 1.19
CA ALA A 108 7.92 -0.58 0.24
C ALA A 108 7.49 -0.16 -1.17
N ARG A 109 8.40 0.44 -1.95
CA ARG A 109 8.12 0.75 -3.36
C ARG A 109 8.75 -0.27 -4.29
N THR A 110 8.32 -0.22 -5.56
CA THR A 110 8.90 -0.94 -6.70
C THR A 110 8.73 -2.46 -6.70
N LEU A 111 8.00 -3.03 -5.73
CA LEU A 111 7.73 -4.47 -5.71
C LEU A 111 6.60 -4.82 -6.66
N THR A 112 6.70 -5.98 -7.31
CA THR A 112 5.55 -6.60 -7.98
C THR A 112 4.50 -7.05 -6.96
N THR A 113 3.30 -7.37 -7.43
CA THR A 113 2.28 -8.07 -6.63
C THR A 113 2.86 -9.35 -6.04
N GLN A 114 3.53 -10.17 -6.85
CA GLN A 114 4.11 -11.45 -6.42
C GLN A 114 5.22 -11.24 -5.37
N GLN A 115 6.16 -10.33 -5.62
CA GLN A 115 7.21 -9.98 -4.65
C GLN A 115 6.62 -9.49 -3.34
N SER A 116 5.54 -8.70 -3.40
CA SER A 116 4.86 -8.24 -2.19
C SER A 116 4.23 -9.39 -1.40
N MET A 117 3.58 -10.33 -2.10
CA MET A 117 3.01 -11.54 -1.51
C MET A 117 4.08 -12.43 -0.86
N ASP A 118 5.24 -12.56 -1.50
CA ASP A 118 6.35 -13.40 -1.02
C ASP A 118 7.16 -12.74 0.11
N THR A 119 7.02 -11.43 0.29
CA THR A 119 7.77 -10.64 1.29
C THR A 119 6.85 -9.86 2.22
N VAL A 120 6.58 -8.58 1.93
CA VAL A 120 5.97 -7.60 2.86
C VAL A 120 4.62 -8.07 3.38
N TYR A 121 3.79 -8.70 2.55
CA TYR A 121 2.45 -9.15 2.96
C TYR A 121 2.46 -10.40 3.85
N ARG A 122 3.61 -11.06 4.06
CA ARG A 122 3.75 -12.11 5.09
C ARG A 122 3.82 -11.56 6.51
N LEU A 123 4.06 -10.24 6.66
CA LEU A 123 4.09 -9.58 7.97
C LEU A 123 2.70 -9.33 8.53
N GLY A 124 1.69 -9.20 7.68
CA GLY A 124 0.33 -8.95 8.11
C GLY A 124 -0.68 -8.88 6.96
N PRO A 125 -1.96 -9.12 7.27
CA PRO A 125 -3.01 -9.17 6.25
C PRO A 125 -3.56 -7.78 5.88
N ASN A 126 -3.22 -6.73 6.64
CA ASN A 126 -3.81 -5.40 6.51
C ASN A 126 -2.83 -4.38 5.91
N SER A 127 -3.35 -3.44 5.14
CA SER A 127 -2.62 -2.32 4.53
C SER A 127 -3.34 -1.00 4.76
N TYR A 128 -2.64 0.12 4.66
CA TYR A 128 -3.23 1.43 4.88
C TYR A 128 -3.80 2.00 3.57
N PHE A 129 -5.13 2.10 3.46
CA PHE A 129 -5.83 2.57 2.26
C PHE A 129 -5.18 3.77 1.56
N SER A 130 -4.84 4.82 2.32
CA SER A 130 -4.31 6.07 1.74
C SER A 130 -2.88 5.98 1.20
N GLU A 131 -2.11 4.96 1.59
CA GLU A 131 -0.73 4.76 1.15
C GLU A 131 -0.51 3.31 0.74
N SER A 132 -1.28 2.84 -0.23
CA SER A 132 -1.21 1.46 -0.72
C SER A 132 -0.95 1.40 -2.22
N SER A 133 -0.66 0.19 -2.71
CA SER A 133 -0.49 -0.09 -4.13
C SER A 133 -1.75 0.26 -4.88
N TYR A 134 -1.60 0.82 -6.08
CA TYR A 134 -2.74 1.08 -6.96
C TYR A 134 -3.33 -0.26 -7.45
N VAL A 135 -2.47 -1.20 -7.84
CA VAL A 135 -2.86 -2.59 -8.11
C VAL A 135 -2.85 -3.38 -6.81
N MET A 136 -4.04 -3.78 -6.36
CA MET A 136 -4.20 -4.56 -5.14
C MET A 136 -5.37 -5.52 -5.25
N HIS A 137 -5.04 -6.81 -5.23
CA HIS A 137 -6.01 -7.89 -5.13
C HIS A 137 -6.55 -8.01 -3.71
N ASN A 138 -7.82 -8.38 -3.57
CA ASN A 138 -8.47 -8.54 -2.26
C ASN A 138 -8.36 -7.27 -1.37
N TRP A 139 -8.43 -6.10 -1.99
CA TRP A 139 -8.23 -4.80 -1.35
C TRP A 139 -9.29 -4.53 -0.26
N THR A 140 -10.52 -5.03 -0.44
CA THR A 140 -11.62 -4.87 0.53
C THR A 140 -11.26 -5.43 1.90
N ALA A 141 -10.82 -6.69 1.94
CA ALA A 141 -10.39 -7.35 3.16
C ALA A 141 -9.09 -6.77 3.71
N ARG A 142 -8.14 -6.40 2.84
CA ARG A 142 -6.84 -5.85 3.23
C ARG A 142 -6.93 -4.45 3.82
N TYR A 143 -7.83 -3.59 3.35
CA TYR A 143 -8.01 -2.24 3.89
C TYR A 143 -8.95 -2.21 5.08
N TRP A 144 -10.10 -2.87 4.98
CA TRP A 144 -11.20 -2.69 5.92
C TRP A 144 -11.42 -3.92 6.81
N GLY A 145 -11.07 -5.11 6.31
CA GLY A 145 -11.56 -6.37 6.82
C GLY A 145 -12.98 -6.64 6.29
N GLN A 146 -13.26 -7.89 5.91
CA GLN A 146 -14.48 -8.23 5.16
C GLN A 146 -15.78 -7.78 5.86
N LYS A 147 -15.90 -8.05 7.16
CA LYS A 147 -17.09 -7.66 7.93
C LYS A 147 -17.31 -6.15 7.98
N ALA A 148 -16.25 -5.37 8.19
CA ALA A 148 -16.37 -3.91 8.24
C ALA A 148 -16.64 -3.33 6.84
N TYR A 149 -16.05 -3.93 5.80
CA TYR A 149 -16.34 -3.55 4.41
C TYR A 149 -17.82 -3.69 4.07
N GLU A 150 -18.46 -4.81 4.44
CA GLU A 150 -19.89 -5.03 4.21
C GLU A 150 -20.77 -3.98 4.91
N GLN A 151 -20.40 -3.59 6.13
CA GLN A 151 -21.09 -2.54 6.87
C GLN A 151 -20.92 -1.17 6.20
N LEU A 152 -19.70 -0.84 5.78
CA LEU A 152 -19.41 0.38 5.05
C LEU A 152 -20.15 0.41 3.70
N LEU A 153 -20.22 -0.71 3.01
CA LEU A 153 -20.95 -0.84 1.74
C LEU A 153 -22.45 -0.59 1.92
N ALA A 154 -23.04 -1.07 3.02
CA ALA A 154 -24.43 -0.77 3.35
C ALA A 154 -24.65 0.73 3.57
N VAL A 155 -23.73 1.40 4.29
CA VAL A 155 -23.76 2.86 4.49
C VAL A 155 -23.62 3.60 3.15
N LYS A 156 -22.65 3.22 2.30
CA LYS A 156 -22.45 3.78 0.97
C LYS A 156 -23.71 3.68 0.12
N LYS A 157 -24.35 2.50 0.06
CA LYS A 157 -25.58 2.28 -0.71
C LYS A 157 -26.78 3.10 -0.19
N ALA A 158 -26.86 3.33 1.12
CA ALA A 158 -27.92 4.13 1.72
C ALA A 158 -27.77 5.64 1.41
N HIS A 159 -26.53 6.13 1.30
CA HIS A 159 -26.25 7.56 1.13
C HIS A 159 -25.85 7.97 -0.29
N ASP A 160 -25.36 7.05 -1.11
CA ASP A 160 -24.98 7.25 -2.51
C ASP A 160 -25.40 6.05 -3.38
N PRO A 161 -26.72 5.83 -3.54
CA PRO A 161 -27.25 4.68 -4.28
C PRO A 161 -26.91 4.69 -5.78
N GLY A 162 -26.56 5.86 -6.33
CA GLY A 162 -26.13 6.02 -7.73
C GLY A 162 -24.62 5.88 -7.93
N ASN A 163 -23.86 5.64 -6.85
CA ASN A 163 -22.40 5.62 -6.86
C ASN A 163 -21.76 6.87 -7.51
N HIS A 164 -22.35 8.05 -7.26
CA HIS A 164 -21.87 9.31 -7.82
C HIS A 164 -20.48 9.69 -7.28
N PHE A 165 -20.16 9.28 -6.06
CA PHE A 165 -18.85 9.49 -5.43
C PHE A 165 -17.98 8.24 -5.58
N TRP A 166 -17.61 7.91 -6.81
CA TRP A 166 -16.76 6.76 -7.11
C TRP A 166 -15.27 7.12 -7.04
N CYS A 167 -14.46 6.15 -6.63
CA CYS A 167 -13.02 6.15 -6.76
C CYS A 167 -12.47 4.72 -6.71
N HIS A 168 -11.31 4.50 -7.32
CA HIS A 168 -10.61 3.22 -7.31
C HIS A 168 -10.37 2.71 -5.88
N HIS A 169 -10.78 1.48 -5.59
CA HIS A 169 -10.76 0.82 -4.28
C HIS A 169 -11.51 1.53 -3.16
N CYS A 170 -12.39 2.47 -3.49
CA CYS A 170 -13.30 3.04 -2.52
C CYS A 170 -14.43 2.05 -2.21
N VAL A 171 -15.04 2.21 -1.03
CA VAL A 171 -16.21 1.41 -0.67
C VAL A 171 -17.31 1.59 -1.72
N GLY A 172 -17.76 0.47 -2.31
CA GLY A 172 -18.74 0.47 -3.40
C GLY A 172 -18.14 0.37 -4.80
N ASP A 173 -16.82 0.34 -4.93
CA ASP A 173 -16.12 -0.08 -6.13
C ASP A 173 -16.20 -1.60 -6.34
N ASP A 174 -15.83 -2.08 -7.53
CA ASP A 174 -15.78 -3.52 -7.84
C ASP A 174 -14.70 -4.21 -6.98
N PRO A 175 -15.07 -5.15 -6.09
CA PRO A 175 -14.10 -5.87 -5.28
C PRO A 175 -13.15 -6.75 -6.09
N ASP A 176 -13.51 -7.11 -7.33
CA ASP A 176 -12.72 -7.97 -8.21
C ASP A 176 -11.84 -7.17 -9.18
N ASP A 177 -11.99 -5.84 -9.26
CA ASP A 177 -11.11 -4.98 -10.05
C ASP A 177 -9.88 -4.52 -9.27
N ALA A 178 -8.80 -5.29 -9.41
CA ALA A 178 -7.51 -4.91 -8.86
C ALA A 178 -6.85 -3.75 -9.64
N TYR A 179 -7.23 -3.51 -10.90
CA TYR A 179 -6.46 -2.72 -11.87
C TYR A 179 -7.05 -1.36 -12.20
N GLY A 180 -8.29 -1.09 -11.83
CA GLY A 180 -8.97 0.19 -12.08
C GLY A 180 -9.35 0.36 -13.55
N LEU A 181 -9.87 -0.70 -14.18
CA LEU A 181 -10.20 -0.77 -15.60
C LEU A 181 -11.67 -0.47 -15.93
N ILE A 182 -12.47 -0.08 -14.92
CA ILE A 182 -13.90 0.20 -15.01
C ILE A 182 -14.18 1.62 -15.54
#